data_AF-A0A4U9CWA1-F1
#
_entry.id   AF-A0A4U9CWA1-F1
#
_cell.length_a   1.000
_cell.length_b   1.000
_cell.length_c   1.000
_cell.angle_alpha   90.00
_cell.angle_beta   90.00
_cell.angle_gamma   90.00
#
_symmetry.space_group_name_H-M   'P 1'
#
loop_
_entity.id
_entity.type
_entity.pdbx_description
1 polymer ?
#
loop_
_entity_poly.entity_id
_entity_poly.type
_entity_poly.pdbx_seq_one_letter_code
_entity_poly.pdbx_strand_id
1 'polypeptide(L)' 'MPACWKRAPGAYFWIGTDGETPSKPLHNAGYDFNDDLIEPGVLMWTALVEKLLPLAGEA' A
#
# COMPACT_ATOMS: atom_id res chain seq x y z
N MET A 1 30.11 -5.64 -3.30
CA MET A 1 29.19 -4.50 -3.04
C MET A 1 28.00 -5.02 -2.26
N PRO A 2 27.86 -4.75 -0.94
CA PRO A 2 26.67 -5.16 -0.21
C PRO A 2 25.49 -4.27 -0.61
N ALA A 3 24.32 -4.89 -0.85
CA ALA A 3 23.13 -4.21 -1.35
C ALA A 3 22.61 -3.16 -0.35
N CYS A 4 22.51 -1.91 -0.80
CA CYS A 4 22.15 -0.72 -0.02
C CYS A 4 20.66 -0.61 0.33
N TRP A 5 19.82 -1.60 0.02
CA TRP A 5 18.36 -1.50 0.09
C TRP A 5 17.82 -1.17 1.50
N LYS A 6 18.49 -1.61 2.59
CA LYS A 6 18.11 -1.23 3.97
C LYS A 6 18.27 0.26 4.27
N ARG A 7 19.07 0.98 3.47
CA ARG A 7 19.40 2.42 3.66
C ARG A 7 18.75 3.31 2.62
N ALA A 8 17.99 2.74 1.67
CA ALA A 8 17.23 3.56 0.75
C ALA A 8 16.11 4.28 1.54
N PRO A 9 15.94 5.61 1.39
CA PRO A 9 14.82 6.30 1.98
C PRO A 9 13.52 5.74 1.38
N GLY A 10 12.65 5.23 2.24
CA GLY A 10 11.39 4.62 1.87
C GLY A 10 10.46 4.50 3.06
N ALA A 11 9.17 4.33 2.79
CA ALA A 11 8.15 4.14 3.80
C ALA A 11 7.40 2.82 3.55
N TYR A 12 7.04 2.13 4.64
CA TYR A 12 6.17 0.97 4.63
C TYR A 12 4.98 1.28 5.52
N PHE A 13 3.77 1.01 5.01
CA PHE A 13 2.52 1.29 5.70
C PHE A 13 1.59 0.09 5.60
N TRP A 14 0.62 0.06 6.50
CA TRP A 14 -0.40 -0.98 6.59
C TRP A 14 -1.77 -0.38 6.34
N ILE A 15 -2.63 -1.15 5.70
CA ILE A 15 -4.06 -0.91 5.62
C ILE A 15 -4.75 -2.08 6.35
N GLY A 16 -5.68 -1.78 7.25
CA GLY A 16 -6.44 -2.83 7.93
C GLY A 16 -7.25 -3.62 6.91
N THR A 17 -7.33 -4.95 7.07
CA THR A 17 -8.01 -5.85 6.12
C THR A 17 -9.39 -6.34 6.57
N ASP A 18 -9.86 -5.89 7.73
CA ASP A 18 -11.18 -6.24 8.24
C ASP A 18 -12.28 -5.40 7.58
N GLY A 19 -13.46 -6.01 7.43
CA GLY A 19 -14.69 -5.34 7.01
C GLY A 19 -15.57 -4.99 8.20
N GLU A 20 -16.90 -5.09 8.05
CA GLU A 20 -17.86 -4.94 9.16
C GLU A 20 -17.61 -5.96 10.28
N THR A 21 -17.17 -7.16 9.91
CA THR A 21 -16.75 -8.22 10.84
C THR A 21 -15.26 -8.55 10.66
N PRO A 22 -14.55 -8.95 11.74
CA PRO A 22 -13.16 -9.37 11.63
C PRO A 22 -12.96 -10.56 10.68
N SER A 23 -11.91 -10.51 9.85
CA SER A 23 -11.48 -11.62 9.00
C SER A 23 -10.57 -12.59 9.76
N LYS A 24 -10.30 -13.74 9.15
CA LYS A 24 -9.25 -14.64 9.66
C LYS A 24 -7.88 -13.96 9.51
N PRO A 25 -6.89 -14.28 10.36
CA PRO A 25 -5.57 -13.66 10.24
C PRO A 25 -4.82 -14.16 9.01
N LEU A 26 -3.85 -13.35 8.56
CA LEU A 26 -2.87 -13.75 7.54
C LEU A 26 -2.20 -15.08 7.95
N HIS A 27 -1.94 -15.95 6.98
CA HIS A 27 -1.48 -17.34 7.15
C HIS A 27 -2.54 -18.36 7.59
N ASN A 28 -3.80 -17.97 7.81
CA ASN A 28 -4.89 -18.93 7.93
C ASN A 28 -5.30 -19.48 6.56
N ALA A 29 -5.60 -20.79 6.45
CA ALA A 29 -6.01 -21.41 5.18
C ALA A 29 -7.35 -20.89 4.62
N GLY A 30 -8.19 -20.30 5.47
CA GLY A 30 -9.41 -19.60 5.06
C GLY A 30 -9.29 -18.09 5.12
N TYR A 31 -8.07 -17.54 5.03
CA TYR A 31 -7.89 -16.11 4.84
C TYR A 31 -8.53 -15.69 3.52
N ASP A 32 -9.35 -14.65 3.59
CA ASP A 32 -10.01 -14.04 2.44
C ASP A 32 -9.76 -12.52 2.53
N PHE A 33 -9.23 -11.96 1.45
CA PHE A 33 -8.82 -10.56 1.43
C PHE A 33 -10.05 -9.68 1.22
N ASN A 34 -10.10 -8.53 1.92
CA ASN A 34 -11.19 -7.58 1.72
C ASN A 34 -10.98 -6.77 0.44
N ASP A 35 -11.69 -7.14 -0.63
CA ASP A 35 -11.62 -6.51 -1.95
C ASP A 35 -12.03 -5.02 -1.96
N ASP A 36 -12.83 -4.57 -0.98
CA ASP A 36 -13.19 -3.15 -0.82
C ASP A 36 -11.97 -2.25 -0.58
N LEU A 37 -10.82 -2.83 -0.25
CA LEU A 37 -9.55 -2.12 -0.02
C LEU A 37 -8.71 -1.94 -1.27
N ILE A 38 -9.05 -2.59 -2.38
CA ILE A 38 -8.32 -2.46 -3.64
C ILE A 38 -8.38 -1.00 -4.11
N GLU A 39 -9.58 -0.41 -4.14
CA GLU A 39 -9.77 0.98 -4.57
C GLU A 39 -9.03 1.98 -3.66
N PRO A 40 -9.22 1.99 -2.32
CA PRO A 40 -8.45 2.84 -1.42
C PRO A 40 -6.93 2.67 -1.55
N GLY A 41 -6.45 1.44 -1.71
CA GLY A 41 -5.02 1.14 -1.89
C GLY A 41 -4.46 1.75 -3.17
N VAL A 42 -5.19 1.65 -4.29
CA VAL A 42 -4.82 2.28 -5.57
C VAL A 42 -4.83 3.80 -5.44
N LEU A 43 -5.89 4.37 -4.85
CA LEU A 43 -6.01 5.82 -4.66
C LEU A 43 -4.88 6.38 -3.80
N MET A 44 -4.49 5.68 -2.74
CA MET A 44 -3.41 6.10 -1.86
C MET A 44 -2.06 6.12 -2.60
N TRP A 45 -1.75 5.07 -3.36
CA TRP A 45 -0.51 5.01 -4.15
C TRP A 45 -0.46 6.02 -5.29
N THR A 46 -1.55 6.15 -6.04
CA THR A 46 -1.63 7.11 -7.17
C THR A 46 -1.52 8.54 -6.68
N ALA A 47 -2.25 8.92 -5.62
CA ALA A 47 -2.16 10.25 -5.03
C ALA A 47 -0.76 10.57 -4.50
N LEU A 48 -0.02 9.58 -3.97
CA LEU A 48 1.37 9.77 -3.57
C LEU A 48 2.27 10.05 -4.76
N VAL A 49 2.13 9.28 -5.84
CA VAL A 49 2.91 9.46 -7.07
C VAL A 49 2.61 10.82 -7.70
N GLU A 50 1.34 11.19 -7.85
CA GLU A 50 0.94 12.48 -8.43
C GLU A 50 1.51 13.67 -7.66
N LYS A 51 1.55 13.59 -6.31
CA LYS A 51 2.07 14.67 -5.46
C LYS A 51 3.59 14.74 -5.42
N LEU A 52 4.27 13.60 -5.43
CA LEU A 52 5.73 13.54 -5.24
C LEU A 52 6.49 13.52 -6.56
N LEU A 53 5.85 13.13 -7.66
CA LEU A 53 6.41 13.01 -8.99
C LEU A 53 5.50 13.70 -10.03
N PRO A 54 5.30 15.03 -9.94
CA PRO A 54 4.51 15.75 -10.94
C PRO A 54 5.18 15.67 -12.32
N LEU A 55 4.37 15.63 -13.37
CA LEU A 55 4.89 15.70 -14.74
C LEU A 55 5.60 17.06 -14.92
N ALA A 56 6.82 17.02 -15.47
CA ALA A 56 7.56 18.24 -15.76
C ALA A 56 6.79 19.06 -16.81
N GLY A 57 6.12 20.13 -16.38
CA GLY A 57 5.35 20.99 -17.27
C GLY A 57 4.21 21.78 -16.63
N GLU A 58 3.76 21.42 -15.42
CA GLU A 58 2.77 22.21 -14.68
C GLU A 58 3.39 22.73 -13.38
N ALA A 59 3.74 24.02 -13.40
CA ALA A 59 4.08 24.85 -12.26
C ALA A 59 3.02 25.95 -12.14
#